data_AF-A0A671TKF6-F1
#
_entry.id   AF-A0A671TKF6-F1
#
_cell.length_a   1.000
_cell.length_b   1.000
_cell.length_c   1.000
_cell.angle_alpha   90.00
_cell.angle_beta   90.00
_cell.angle_gamma   90.00
#
_symmetry.space_group_name_H-M   'P 1'
#
loop_
_entity.id
_entity.type
_entity.pdbx_description
1 polymer ?
#
loop_
_entity_poly.entity_id
_entity_poly.type
_entity_poly.pdbx_seq_one_letter_code
_entity_poly.pdbx_strand_id
1 'polypeptide(L)'
;MCRSFSSEPSEPSQFIGTAGFSSKLNMWPLSQLQSDATVGPVINPEEQEIGNKKILDNQYKCFEKMNRDVPYNKSGLHCNRNWDGWLCWEDTPAGTYTSQNCPNYFPDFDPTEKATKYCGEDGQWFRHPDTNRTWSNYTLCNINTSAKLKSAYILFYMAIVGHALSIASLLISLAIFFYFRLVLARGNSALFPSLSCQRITLHKNLFCSYVLNSALTIIYLVGVVNNPEVVSRNPVGCKVLHFFHMYMLGCNYFWMLCEGIYLHTLIVVAVFAEEQHLHWYYLLGWGFPLVPASIHAVARKKYFDDNCWMSVETHLLYAVHGPIVAALLVNLFFLLNIIRVLVTKLRDTHRAESNMYMKAVRATLILVPLLGIQFVIFPWRPENRLAGEVYEYIMHILMHYQGLLVATIFCFFNGEVQAALKRQWMQYKTQLGQRRKDHCSMRSTSYTATSITEVPAFMYHHDCNSEHLNGRHTEDSELVALKSGEAYA
;
A
#
# COMPACT_ATOMS: atom_id res chain seq x y z
N MET A 1 -37.53 83.23 18.80
CA MET A 1 -38.66 82.28 18.93
C MET A 1 -38.13 80.92 18.49
N CYS A 2 -37.61 80.07 19.40
CA CYS A 2 -38.34 79.08 20.22
C CYS A 2 -39.10 78.08 19.32
N ARG A 3 -38.93 76.74 19.32
CA ARG A 3 -38.59 75.67 20.30
C ARG A 3 -37.96 74.48 19.51
N SER A 4 -36.88 73.80 19.88
CA SER A 4 -36.64 72.81 20.95
C SER A 4 -37.55 71.57 20.96
N PHE A 5 -37.00 70.37 20.68
CA PHE A 5 -37.08 69.19 21.57
C PHE A 5 -35.97 68.17 21.23
N SER A 6 -35.29 67.71 22.29
CA SER A 6 -34.21 66.72 22.31
C SER A 6 -34.74 65.31 22.56
N SER A 7 -34.01 64.27 22.12
CA SER A 7 -33.99 62.95 22.77
C SER A 7 -32.73 62.15 22.40
N GLU A 8 -32.19 61.46 23.41
CA GLU A 8 -30.87 60.81 23.61
C GLU A 8 -30.38 59.73 22.61
N PRO A 9 -29.07 59.38 22.66
CA PRO A 9 -28.46 58.31 21.88
C PRO A 9 -28.67 56.93 22.52
N SER A 10 -29.07 55.93 21.73
CA SER A 10 -29.17 54.52 22.15
C SER A 10 -27.88 53.74 21.92
N GLU A 11 -27.50 52.96 22.93
CA GLU A 11 -26.32 52.11 23.08
C GLU A 11 -26.17 51.02 21.99
N PRO A 12 -24.93 50.50 21.76
CA PRO A 12 -24.69 49.38 20.86
C PRO A 12 -25.07 48.05 21.53
N SER A 13 -25.96 47.30 20.90
CA SER A 13 -26.40 45.97 21.33
C SER A 13 -25.29 44.92 21.16
N GLN A 14 -24.71 44.49 22.28
CA GLN A 14 -23.99 43.22 22.42
C GLN A 14 -24.92 42.05 22.08
N PHE A 15 -24.59 41.27 21.06
CA PHE A 15 -25.12 39.91 20.87
C PHE A 15 -23.95 38.92 20.83
N ILE A 16 -23.43 38.58 22.02
CA ILE A 16 -22.65 37.36 22.22
C ILE A 16 -23.67 36.24 22.42
N GLY A 17 -24.02 35.58 21.31
CA GLY A 17 -24.80 34.34 21.35
C GLY A 17 -23.88 33.16 21.67
N THR A 18 -23.82 32.76 22.93
CA THR A 18 -23.31 31.45 23.35
C THR A 18 -24.21 30.36 22.78
N ALA A 19 -23.92 29.86 21.58
CA ALA A 19 -24.55 28.66 21.05
C ALA A 19 -23.82 27.42 21.57
N GLY A 20 -24.34 26.85 22.66
CA GLY A 20 -23.94 25.54 23.14
C GLY A 20 -24.17 24.49 22.06
N PHE A 21 -23.10 23.80 21.68
CA PHE A 21 -23.13 22.66 20.78
C PHE A 21 -23.83 21.48 21.50
N SER A 22 -25.09 21.24 21.17
CA SER A 22 -25.79 20.01 21.54
C SER A 22 -26.36 19.38 20.26
N SER A 23 -25.55 18.56 19.62
CA SER A 23 -25.96 17.64 18.55
C SER A 23 -26.82 16.51 19.13
N LYS A 24 -28.14 16.76 19.25
CA LYS A 24 -29.14 15.70 19.39
C LYS A 24 -29.81 15.46 18.05
N LEU A 25 -29.26 14.54 17.26
CA LEU A 25 -29.99 13.83 16.22
C LEU A 25 -30.43 12.48 16.80
N ASN A 26 -31.74 12.26 16.82
CA ASN A 26 -32.38 11.10 17.41
C ASN A 26 -31.92 9.81 16.74
N MET A 27 -31.35 8.89 17.53
CA MET A 27 -30.99 7.54 17.13
C MET A 27 -31.64 6.56 18.12
N TRP A 28 -32.41 5.59 17.62
CA TRP A 28 -33.00 4.48 18.38
C TRP A 28 -33.08 3.24 17.47
N PRO A 29 -32.93 2.00 17.97
CA PRO A 29 -31.76 1.50 18.69
C PRO A 29 -31.21 0.22 18.03
N LEU A 30 -29.89 0.04 18.04
CA LEU A 30 -29.28 -1.29 17.99
C LEU A 30 -28.46 -1.42 19.27
N SER A 31 -29.11 -2.07 20.23
CA SER A 31 -28.68 -2.27 21.60
C SER A 31 -27.49 -3.23 21.71
N GLN A 32 -26.58 -2.86 22.62
CA GLN A 32 -25.67 -3.69 23.42
C GLN A 32 -24.21 -3.82 22.93
N LEU A 33 -23.34 -2.92 23.40
CA LEU A 33 -22.36 -3.27 24.44
C LEU A 33 -21.80 -2.01 25.14
N GLN A 34 -21.95 -2.01 26.47
CA GLN A 34 -21.20 -1.32 27.54
C GLN A 34 -20.82 0.16 27.45
N SER A 35 -21.34 0.90 28.43
CA SER A 35 -21.07 2.27 28.86
C SER A 35 -19.63 2.55 29.35
N ASP A 36 -19.02 3.65 28.87
CA ASP A 36 -18.51 4.71 29.77
C ASP A 36 -18.17 6.01 29.00
N ALA A 37 -18.51 7.14 29.63
CA ALA A 37 -18.14 8.54 29.36
C ALA A 37 -18.08 9.08 27.91
N THR A 38 -19.05 9.92 27.57
CA THR A 38 -19.02 10.84 26.42
C THR A 38 -17.86 11.85 26.57
N VAL A 39 -16.69 11.52 26.03
CA VAL A 39 -15.61 12.49 25.81
C VAL A 39 -15.76 13.02 24.38
N GLY A 40 -16.39 14.19 24.24
CA GLY A 40 -16.24 14.99 23.02
C GLY A 40 -14.77 15.41 22.87
N PRO A 41 -14.28 15.65 21.65
CA PRO A 41 -12.90 16.11 21.46
C PRO A 41 -12.73 17.43 22.23
N VAL A 42 -11.75 17.47 23.13
CA VAL A 42 -11.32 18.71 23.79
C VAL A 42 -10.64 19.55 22.71
N ILE A 43 -11.41 20.41 22.05
CA ILE A 43 -10.88 21.37 21.08
C ILE A 43 -9.99 22.33 21.88
N ASN A 44 -8.77 22.53 21.41
CA ASN A 44 -7.81 23.41 22.06
C ASN A 44 -8.39 24.84 22.05
N PRO A 45 -8.50 25.54 23.20
CA PRO A 45 -9.12 26.87 23.26
C PRO A 45 -8.47 27.88 22.29
N GLU A 46 -7.17 27.71 22.05
CA GLU A 46 -6.38 28.53 21.14
C GLU A 46 -6.75 28.30 19.67
N GLU A 47 -7.06 27.07 19.26
CA GLU A 47 -7.53 26.75 17.90
C GLU A 47 -8.92 27.31 17.63
N GLN A 48 -9.80 27.25 18.64
CA GLN A 48 -11.14 27.83 18.55
C GLN A 48 -11.10 29.35 18.42
N GLU A 49 -10.17 30.00 19.13
CA GLU A 49 -9.96 31.45 19.01
C GLU A 49 -9.41 31.84 17.62
N ILE A 50 -8.47 31.06 17.08
CA ILE A 50 -7.95 31.26 15.72
C ILE A 50 -9.06 31.06 14.67
N GLY A 51 -9.88 30.02 14.82
CA GLY A 51 -11.02 29.76 13.94
C GLY A 51 -12.01 30.93 13.92
N ASN A 52 -12.36 31.45 15.10
CA ASN A 52 -13.26 32.60 15.23
C ASN A 52 -12.68 33.88 14.58
N LYS A 53 -11.39 34.14 14.76
CA LYS A 53 -10.71 35.28 14.10
C LYS A 53 -10.75 35.16 12.58
N LYS A 54 -10.53 33.96 12.03
CA LYS A 54 -10.61 33.71 10.58
C LYS A 54 -12.03 33.87 10.04
N ILE A 55 -13.06 33.44 10.77
CA ILE A 55 -14.46 33.65 10.39
C ILE A 55 -14.76 35.15 10.29
N LEU A 56 -14.34 35.93 11.28
CA LEU A 56 -14.57 37.37 11.30
C LEU A 56 -13.85 38.09 10.16
N ASP A 57 -12.60 37.73 9.87
CA ASP A 57 -11.83 38.27 8.73
C ASP A 57 -12.50 37.93 7.39
N ASN A 58 -12.95 36.67 7.20
CA ASN A 58 -13.66 36.26 5.99
C ASN A 58 -15.01 36.96 5.83
N GLN A 59 -15.73 37.18 6.95
CA GLN A 59 -16.98 37.95 6.96
C GLN A 59 -16.74 39.40 6.52
N TYR A 60 -15.71 40.07 7.07
CA TYR A 60 -15.37 41.44 6.70
C TYR A 60 -15.03 41.54 5.20
N LYS A 61 -14.18 40.64 4.69
CA LYS A 61 -13.82 40.56 3.26
C LYS A 61 -15.04 40.34 2.38
N CYS A 62 -16.00 39.51 2.83
CA CYS A 62 -17.24 39.29 2.08
C CYS A 62 -18.06 40.58 1.96
N PHE A 63 -18.28 41.29 3.08
CA PHE A 63 -19.04 42.54 3.05
C PHE A 63 -18.35 43.64 2.25
N GLU A 64 -17.02 43.74 2.33
CA GLU A 64 -16.24 44.63 1.48
C GLU A 64 -16.46 44.30 0.00
N LYS A 65 -16.37 43.01 -0.36
CA LYS A 65 -16.62 42.53 -1.72
C LYS A 65 -18.04 42.84 -2.18
N MET A 66 -19.04 42.64 -1.32
CA MET A 66 -20.44 42.95 -1.62
C MET A 66 -20.68 44.44 -1.91
N ASN A 67 -19.93 45.32 -1.25
CA ASN A 67 -20.04 46.77 -1.44
C ASN A 67 -19.21 47.29 -2.62
N ARG A 68 -18.07 46.65 -2.93
CA ARG A 68 -17.12 47.11 -3.94
C ARG A 68 -17.48 46.65 -5.35
N ASP A 69 -17.96 45.42 -5.47
CA ASP A 69 -18.18 44.80 -6.77
C ASP A 69 -19.44 45.33 -7.44
N VAL A 70 -19.38 45.39 -8.77
CA VAL A 70 -20.49 45.86 -9.60
C VAL A 70 -21.67 44.89 -9.47
N PRO A 71 -22.92 45.40 -9.42
CA PRO A 71 -24.11 44.56 -9.48
C PRO A 71 -24.10 43.61 -10.68
N TYR A 72 -24.71 42.45 -10.51
CA TYR A 72 -24.75 41.41 -11.52
C TYR A 72 -25.33 41.92 -12.85
N ASN A 73 -24.51 41.90 -13.91
CA ASN A 73 -24.79 42.56 -15.19
C ASN A 73 -25.30 41.59 -16.29
N LYS A 74 -25.84 40.42 -15.92
CA LYS A 74 -26.42 39.48 -16.90
C LYS A 74 -27.95 39.53 -16.84
N SER A 75 -28.59 39.44 -18.01
CA SER A 75 -30.04 39.37 -18.15
C SER A 75 -30.59 38.08 -17.56
N GLY A 76 -31.46 38.17 -16.56
CA GLY A 76 -32.16 37.03 -15.95
C GLY A 76 -32.37 37.18 -14.44
N LEU A 77 -33.25 36.35 -13.89
CA LEU A 77 -33.37 36.19 -12.43
C LEU A 77 -32.06 35.60 -11.89
N HIS A 78 -31.60 36.13 -10.75
CA HIS A 78 -30.40 35.68 -10.08
C HIS A 78 -30.59 35.82 -8.57
N CYS A 79 -29.85 35.02 -7.82
CA CYS A 79 -29.73 35.17 -6.38
C CYS A 79 -28.56 36.12 -6.07
N ASN A 80 -28.84 37.15 -5.27
CA ASN A 80 -27.83 38.10 -4.82
C ASN A 80 -26.78 37.41 -3.94
N ARG A 81 -25.54 37.85 -4.09
CA ARG A 81 -24.41 37.52 -3.20
C ARG A 81 -24.78 37.66 -1.72
N ASN A 82 -24.34 36.71 -0.90
CA ASN A 82 -24.58 36.76 0.53
C ASN A 82 -23.52 36.02 1.36
N TRP A 83 -23.43 36.41 2.61
CA TRP A 83 -22.71 35.68 3.65
C TRP A 83 -23.66 34.71 4.34
N ASP A 84 -23.33 33.41 4.37
CA ASP A 84 -24.16 32.39 5.01
C ASP A 84 -23.74 32.06 6.45
N GLY A 85 -22.75 32.78 6.98
CA GLY A 85 -22.14 32.52 8.28
C GLY A 85 -20.73 31.94 8.17
N TRP A 86 -20.41 31.22 7.08
CA TRP A 86 -19.11 30.56 6.88
C TRP A 86 -18.44 30.93 5.55
N LEU A 87 -19.20 30.98 4.46
CA LEU A 87 -18.70 31.29 3.12
C LEU A 87 -19.41 32.50 2.51
N CYS A 88 -18.66 33.21 1.68
CA CYS A 88 -19.17 34.32 0.87
C CYS A 88 -19.63 33.78 -0.48
N TRP A 89 -20.92 33.85 -0.77
CA TRP A 89 -21.50 33.35 -2.02
C TRP A 89 -21.65 34.48 -3.03
N GLU A 90 -21.27 34.22 -4.27
CA GLU A 90 -21.37 35.16 -5.39
C GLU A 90 -22.78 35.18 -6.01
N ASP A 91 -23.04 36.21 -6.82
CA ASP A 91 -24.26 36.31 -7.62
C ASP A 91 -24.40 35.10 -8.55
N THR A 92 -25.51 34.39 -8.44
CA THR A 92 -25.71 33.08 -9.11
C THR A 92 -26.98 33.11 -9.95
N PRO A 93 -26.96 32.68 -11.23
CA PRO A 93 -28.17 32.60 -12.07
C PRO A 93 -29.25 31.69 -11.46
N ALA A 94 -30.52 32.06 -11.66
CA ALA A 94 -31.65 31.24 -11.24
C ALA A 94 -31.61 29.83 -11.86
N GLY A 95 -32.02 28.82 -11.09
CA GLY A 95 -32.04 27.41 -11.50
C GLY A 95 -30.67 26.73 -11.54
N THR A 96 -29.62 27.34 -10.98
CA THR A 96 -28.25 26.79 -11.00
C THR A 96 -27.68 26.58 -9.59
N TYR A 97 -26.71 25.66 -9.51
CA TYR A 97 -25.90 25.44 -8.31
C TYR A 97 -24.61 26.23 -8.39
N THR A 98 -24.22 26.83 -7.27
CA THR A 98 -22.89 27.38 -7.07
C THR A 98 -22.13 26.52 -6.07
N SER A 99 -20.82 26.40 -6.23
CA SER A 99 -19.96 25.55 -5.40
C SER A 99 -18.66 26.25 -5.06
N GLN A 100 -18.21 26.10 -3.82
CA GLN A 100 -16.92 26.64 -3.35
C GLN A 100 -16.25 25.62 -2.43
N ASN A 101 -14.92 25.70 -2.29
CA ASN A 101 -14.18 24.85 -1.39
C ASN A 101 -14.63 25.05 0.07
N CYS A 102 -14.62 23.97 0.84
CA CYS A 102 -14.97 24.02 2.25
C CYS A 102 -13.97 24.90 3.03
N PRO A 103 -14.42 25.59 4.08
CA PRO A 103 -13.56 26.44 4.90
C PRO A 103 -12.48 25.64 5.64
N ASN A 104 -11.26 26.19 5.71
CA ASN A 104 -10.08 25.56 6.32
C ASN A 104 -9.83 25.96 7.78
N TYR A 105 -10.83 26.56 8.44
CA TYR A 105 -10.71 27.06 9.81
C TYR A 105 -11.55 26.26 10.81
N PHE A 106 -12.24 25.21 10.36
CA PHE A 106 -12.83 24.20 11.22
C PHE A 106 -11.98 22.92 11.19
N PRO A 107 -11.64 22.32 12.34
CA PRO A 107 -10.81 21.12 12.39
C PRO A 107 -11.52 19.89 11.81
N ASP A 108 -12.86 19.86 11.88
CA ASP A 108 -13.68 18.75 11.40
C ASP A 108 -14.01 18.85 9.91
N PHE A 109 -13.47 19.85 9.19
CA PHE A 109 -13.80 20.11 7.80
C PHE A 109 -12.64 19.73 6.87
N ASP A 110 -12.99 19.13 5.73
CA ASP A 110 -12.08 18.80 4.64
C ASP A 110 -12.06 19.95 3.60
N PRO A 111 -11.01 20.79 3.54
CA PRO A 111 -10.94 21.94 2.64
C PRO A 111 -10.83 21.56 1.16
N THR A 112 -10.55 20.29 0.85
CA THR A 112 -10.50 19.80 -0.53
C THR A 112 -11.89 19.54 -1.11
N GLU A 113 -12.89 19.35 -0.25
CA GLU A 113 -14.28 19.16 -0.64
C GLU A 113 -14.96 20.47 -1.00
N LYS A 114 -16.14 20.37 -1.61
CA LYS A 114 -16.93 21.53 -2.04
C LYS A 114 -18.25 21.60 -1.29
N ALA A 115 -18.54 22.77 -0.73
CA ALA A 115 -19.87 23.16 -0.29
C ALA A 115 -20.69 23.62 -1.50
N THR A 116 -21.99 23.33 -1.51
CA THR A 116 -22.88 23.72 -2.61
C THR A 116 -24.08 24.50 -2.13
N LYS A 117 -24.59 25.40 -2.97
CA LYS A 117 -25.77 26.20 -2.70
C LYS A 117 -26.61 26.34 -3.95
N TYR A 118 -27.93 26.19 -3.80
CA TYR A 118 -28.87 26.21 -4.92
C TYR A 118 -29.60 27.54 -5.00
N CYS A 119 -29.60 28.16 -6.19
CA CYS A 119 -30.44 29.29 -6.51
C CYS A 119 -31.70 28.80 -7.22
N GLY A 120 -32.87 29.08 -6.62
CA GLY A 120 -34.16 28.69 -7.18
C GLY A 120 -34.47 29.38 -8.51
N GLU A 121 -35.40 28.82 -9.26
CA GLU A 121 -35.88 29.40 -10.53
C GLU A 121 -36.58 30.76 -10.32
N ASP A 122 -37.06 31.01 -9.11
CA ASP A 122 -37.67 32.25 -8.64
C ASP A 122 -36.65 33.35 -8.29
N GLY A 123 -35.35 33.07 -8.42
CA GLY A 123 -34.28 34.00 -8.05
C GLY A 123 -34.07 34.14 -6.54
N GLN A 124 -34.58 33.20 -5.74
CA GLN A 124 -34.37 33.15 -4.30
C GLN A 124 -33.44 31.99 -3.92
N TRP A 125 -32.63 32.20 -2.88
CA TRP A 125 -31.82 31.12 -2.32
C TRP A 125 -32.71 30.03 -1.74
N PHE A 126 -32.35 28.76 -1.98
CA PHE A 126 -33.06 27.62 -1.43
C PHE A 126 -33.19 27.74 0.10
N ARG A 127 -34.41 27.49 0.60
CA ARG A 127 -34.72 27.51 2.03
C ARG A 127 -34.96 26.09 2.53
N HIS A 128 -34.39 25.76 3.67
CA HIS A 128 -34.57 24.45 4.28
C HIS A 128 -36.05 24.24 4.69
N PRO A 129 -36.67 23.08 4.40
CA PRO A 129 -38.09 22.84 4.68
C PRO A 129 -38.43 22.99 6.18
N ASP A 130 -37.54 22.53 7.06
CA ASP A 130 -37.82 22.54 8.51
C ASP A 130 -37.55 23.88 9.21
N THR A 131 -36.58 24.67 8.74
CA THR A 131 -36.14 25.90 9.43
C THR A 131 -36.50 27.18 8.69
N ASN A 132 -36.97 27.06 7.43
CA ASN A 132 -37.30 28.16 6.54
C ASN A 132 -36.18 29.22 6.39
N ARG A 133 -34.93 28.84 6.67
CA ARG A 133 -33.73 29.68 6.49
C ARG A 133 -33.02 29.30 5.21
N THR A 134 -32.32 30.27 4.62
CA THR A 134 -31.44 30.02 3.47
C THR A 134 -30.42 28.93 3.83
N TRP A 135 -30.29 27.93 2.98
CA TRP A 135 -29.52 26.73 3.28
C TRP A 135 -28.40 26.52 2.28
N SER A 136 -27.26 26.08 2.80
CA SER A 136 -26.07 25.67 2.06
C SER A 136 -25.74 24.24 2.46
N ASN A 137 -25.39 23.40 1.49
CA ASN A 137 -25.03 22.01 1.72
C ASN A 137 -23.55 21.89 2.08
N TYR A 138 -23.27 21.63 3.35
CA TYR A 138 -21.94 21.34 3.89
C TYR A 138 -21.72 19.86 4.24
N THR A 139 -22.63 18.95 3.85
CA THR A 139 -22.57 17.54 4.26
C THR A 139 -21.26 16.86 3.81
N LEU A 140 -20.72 17.23 2.66
CA LEU A 140 -19.46 16.69 2.13
C LEU A 140 -18.22 17.24 2.85
N CYS A 141 -18.33 18.42 3.48
CA CYS A 141 -17.21 19.04 4.17
C CYS A 141 -16.84 18.29 5.44
N ASN A 142 -17.75 17.54 6.07
CA ASN A 142 -17.47 16.85 7.32
C ASN A 142 -16.53 15.64 7.12
N ILE A 143 -15.36 15.68 7.76
CA ILE A 143 -14.38 14.58 7.74
C ILE A 143 -14.93 13.30 8.38
N ASN A 144 -15.82 13.45 9.38
CA ASN A 144 -16.32 12.35 10.20
C ASN A 144 -17.60 11.70 9.62
N THR A 145 -17.83 11.85 8.33
CA THR A 145 -18.97 11.21 7.67
C THR A 145 -18.81 9.69 7.74
N SER A 146 -19.89 8.95 8.03
CA SER A 146 -19.87 7.48 8.15
C SER A 146 -19.25 6.77 6.95
N ALA A 147 -19.42 7.34 5.74
CA ALA A 147 -18.79 6.88 4.52
C ALA A 147 -17.25 7.07 4.52
N LYS A 148 -16.75 8.25 4.93
CA LYS A 148 -15.31 8.56 5.00
C LYS A 148 -14.63 7.71 6.08
N LEU A 149 -15.25 7.57 7.26
CA LEU A 149 -14.78 6.68 8.32
C LEU A 149 -14.71 5.23 7.83
N LYS A 150 -15.77 4.71 7.20
CA LYS A 150 -15.78 3.36 6.67
C LYS A 150 -14.65 3.13 5.66
N SER A 151 -14.43 4.09 4.76
CA SER A 151 -13.33 4.03 3.79
C SER A 151 -11.96 4.01 4.48
N ALA A 152 -11.74 4.86 5.48
CA ALA A 152 -10.50 4.91 6.25
C ALA A 152 -10.23 3.60 7.01
N TYR A 153 -11.25 3.01 7.66
CA TYR A 153 -11.13 1.71 8.32
C TYR A 153 -10.83 0.58 7.33
N ILE A 154 -11.50 0.55 6.18
CA ILE A 154 -11.21 -0.45 5.13
C ILE A 154 -9.75 -0.32 4.68
N LEU A 155 -9.28 0.89 4.44
CA LEU A 155 -7.91 1.17 4.03
C LEU A 155 -6.89 0.74 5.09
N PHE A 156 -7.19 1.01 6.36
CA PHE A 156 -6.38 0.59 7.51
C PHE A 156 -6.26 -0.94 7.59
N TYR A 157 -7.37 -1.67 7.51
CA TYR A 157 -7.34 -3.15 7.53
C TYR A 157 -6.61 -3.71 6.30
N MET A 158 -6.82 -3.14 5.12
CA MET A 158 -6.11 -3.51 3.89
C MET A 158 -4.60 -3.32 4.04
N ALA A 159 -4.16 -2.21 4.66
CA ALA A 159 -2.75 -1.95 4.94
C ALA A 159 -2.15 -2.99 5.90
N ILE A 160 -2.84 -3.30 7.00
CA ILE A 160 -2.38 -4.31 7.97
C ILE A 160 -2.26 -5.69 7.30
N VAL A 161 -3.29 -6.12 6.58
CA VAL A 161 -3.30 -7.43 5.89
C VAL A 161 -2.20 -7.48 4.83
N GLY A 162 -2.05 -6.42 4.02
CA GLY A 162 -1.02 -6.32 3.00
C GLY A 162 0.39 -6.44 3.57
N HIS A 163 0.71 -5.65 4.60
CA HIS A 163 2.02 -5.71 5.25
C HIS A 163 2.27 -7.04 5.97
N ALA A 164 1.25 -7.63 6.62
CA ALA A 164 1.39 -8.94 7.28
C ALA A 164 1.71 -10.05 6.26
N LEU A 165 0.98 -10.11 5.14
CA LEU A 165 1.24 -11.06 4.05
C LEU A 165 2.61 -10.82 3.40
N SER A 166 2.98 -9.55 3.22
CA SER A 166 4.29 -9.16 2.72
C SER A 166 5.41 -9.67 3.64
N ILE A 167 5.32 -9.45 4.95
CA ILE A 167 6.31 -9.94 5.91
C ILE A 167 6.40 -11.47 5.87
N ALA A 168 5.27 -12.17 5.92
CA ALA A 168 5.26 -13.64 5.90
C ALA A 168 5.95 -14.20 4.65
N SER A 169 5.59 -13.70 3.47
CA SER A 169 6.18 -14.14 2.19
C SER A 169 7.65 -13.77 2.04
N LEU A 170 8.07 -12.59 2.51
CA LEU A 170 9.47 -12.15 2.50
C LEU A 170 10.33 -12.97 3.46
N LEU A 171 9.83 -13.30 4.66
CA LEU A 171 10.54 -14.15 5.62
C LEU A 171 10.73 -15.56 5.07
N ILE A 172 9.70 -16.14 4.44
CA ILE A 172 9.81 -17.43 3.74
C ILE A 172 10.87 -17.35 2.63
N SER A 173 10.84 -16.28 1.83
CA SER A 173 11.80 -16.08 0.75
C SER A 173 13.24 -15.96 1.26
N LEU A 174 13.46 -15.16 2.32
CA LEU A 174 14.76 -15.04 2.99
C LEU A 174 15.23 -16.40 3.52
N ALA A 175 14.36 -17.15 4.18
CA ALA A 175 14.67 -18.49 4.70
C ALA A 175 15.09 -19.44 3.57
N ILE A 176 14.40 -19.42 2.43
CA ILE A 176 14.74 -20.20 1.23
C ILE A 176 16.14 -19.80 0.71
N PHE A 177 16.44 -18.51 0.58
CA PHE A 177 17.76 -18.03 0.13
C PHE A 177 18.88 -18.36 1.12
N PHE A 178 18.60 -18.37 2.43
CA PHE A 178 19.56 -18.83 3.44
C PHE A 178 19.76 -20.35 3.38
N TYR A 179 18.68 -21.11 3.26
CA TYR A 179 18.70 -22.56 3.16
C TYR A 179 19.47 -23.04 1.93
N PHE A 180 19.20 -22.50 0.74
CA PHE A 180 19.95 -22.88 -0.46
C PHE A 180 21.41 -22.51 -0.36
N ARG A 181 21.77 -21.37 0.25
CA ARG A 181 23.17 -21.02 0.51
C ARG A 181 23.83 -22.04 1.44
N LEU A 182 23.15 -22.46 2.49
CA LEU A 182 23.64 -23.44 3.48
C LEU A 182 23.78 -24.85 2.88
N VAL A 183 22.86 -25.26 2.01
CA VAL A 183 22.88 -26.56 1.32
C VAL A 183 23.94 -26.57 0.22
N LEU A 184 24.06 -25.49 -0.57
CA LEU A 184 25.14 -25.35 -1.57
C LEU A 184 26.52 -25.26 -0.94
N ALA A 185 26.65 -24.69 0.27
CA ALA A 185 27.91 -24.71 1.01
C ALA A 185 28.33 -26.11 1.51
N ARG A 186 27.39 -27.06 1.59
CA ARG A 186 27.65 -28.45 2.02
C ARG A 186 27.91 -29.42 0.86
N GLY A 187 27.54 -29.07 -0.37
CA GLY A 187 27.84 -29.86 -1.57
C GLY A 187 28.98 -29.24 -2.35
N ASN A 188 30.07 -29.99 -2.62
CA ASN A 188 31.23 -29.58 -3.43
C ASN A 188 30.89 -29.32 -4.93
N SER A 189 29.89 -28.50 -5.24
CA SER A 189 29.61 -28.03 -6.60
C SER A 189 30.04 -26.57 -6.73
N ALA A 190 31.33 -26.39 -6.97
CA ALA A 190 32.03 -25.12 -7.16
C ALA A 190 31.78 -24.48 -8.54
N LEU A 191 30.58 -24.61 -9.14
CA LEU A 191 30.34 -24.15 -10.53
C LEU A 191 29.42 -22.91 -10.66
N PHE A 192 28.70 -22.50 -9.62
CA PHE A 192 27.82 -21.31 -9.65
C PHE A 192 28.07 -20.16 -8.61
N PRO A 193 29.23 -19.96 -7.94
CA PRO A 193 29.27 -19.06 -6.78
C PRO A 193 29.41 -17.56 -7.12
N SER A 194 30.10 -17.17 -8.20
CA SER A 194 30.63 -15.80 -8.32
C SER A 194 29.57 -14.73 -8.64
N LEU A 195 28.79 -14.90 -9.72
CA LEU A 195 27.79 -13.90 -10.17
C LEU A 195 26.49 -13.93 -9.35
N SER A 196 26.11 -15.10 -8.84
CA SER A 196 24.92 -15.26 -8.00
C SER A 196 25.15 -14.71 -6.60
N CYS A 197 26.39 -14.68 -6.06
CA CYS A 197 26.64 -14.15 -4.72
C CYS A 197 26.33 -12.64 -4.62
N GLN A 198 26.82 -11.84 -5.57
CA GLN A 198 26.61 -10.38 -5.58
C GLN A 198 25.11 -10.03 -5.71
N ARG A 199 24.42 -10.57 -6.73
CA ARG A 199 22.98 -10.36 -6.95
C ARG A 199 22.16 -10.78 -5.72
N ILE A 200 22.41 -11.98 -5.18
CA ILE A 200 21.66 -12.51 -4.04
C ILE A 200 21.88 -11.65 -2.78
N THR A 201 23.09 -11.11 -2.57
CA THR A 201 23.33 -10.21 -1.41
C THR A 201 22.52 -8.92 -1.53
N LEU A 202 22.42 -8.33 -2.73
CA LEU A 202 21.62 -7.12 -2.94
C LEU A 202 20.12 -7.38 -2.72
N HIS A 203 19.58 -8.48 -3.25
CA HIS A 203 18.18 -8.87 -3.04
C HIS A 203 17.88 -9.16 -1.56
N LYS A 204 18.83 -9.74 -0.80
CA LYS A 204 18.68 -9.95 0.65
C LYS A 204 18.55 -8.63 1.41
N ASN A 205 19.36 -7.64 1.09
CA ASN A 205 19.26 -6.31 1.72
C ASN A 205 17.94 -5.63 1.35
N LEU A 206 17.52 -5.72 0.09
CA LEU A 206 16.22 -5.21 -0.36
C LEU A 206 15.06 -5.87 0.41
N PHE A 207 15.02 -7.20 0.52
CA PHE A 207 13.98 -7.89 1.28
C PHE A 207 14.04 -7.55 2.78
N CYS A 208 15.23 -7.41 3.34
CA CYS A 208 15.40 -6.94 4.72
C CYS A 208 14.81 -5.52 4.90
N SER A 209 15.06 -4.61 3.96
CA SER A 209 14.47 -3.25 3.98
C SER A 209 12.94 -3.30 3.93
N TYR A 210 12.35 -4.17 3.11
CA TYR A 210 10.89 -4.34 3.05
C TYR A 210 10.30 -4.93 4.32
N VAL A 211 10.98 -5.90 4.95
CA VAL A 211 10.55 -6.50 6.23
C VAL A 211 10.59 -5.44 7.33
N LEU A 212 11.68 -4.68 7.44
CA LEU A 212 11.82 -3.63 8.46
C LEU A 212 10.83 -2.49 8.24
N ASN A 213 10.65 -2.04 6.99
CA ASN A 213 9.66 -1.02 6.64
C ASN A 213 8.24 -1.49 7.00
N SER A 214 7.84 -2.69 6.56
CA SER A 214 6.52 -3.24 6.86
C SER A 214 6.29 -3.44 8.36
N ALA A 215 7.30 -3.92 9.10
CA ALA A 215 7.20 -4.09 10.55
C ALA A 215 7.00 -2.75 11.25
N LEU A 216 7.78 -1.72 10.90
CA LEU A 216 7.61 -0.38 11.49
C LEU A 216 6.29 0.28 11.07
N THR A 217 5.83 0.09 9.84
CA THR A 217 4.51 0.60 9.41
C THR A 217 3.39 -0.07 10.20
N ILE A 218 3.44 -1.39 10.45
CA ILE A 218 2.44 -2.05 11.32
C ILE A 218 2.51 -1.50 12.75
N ILE A 219 3.71 -1.38 13.32
CA ILE A 219 3.89 -0.83 14.68
C ILE A 219 3.35 0.60 14.74
N TYR A 220 3.58 1.42 13.72
CA TYR A 220 3.05 2.77 13.62
C TYR A 220 1.52 2.80 13.50
N LEU A 221 0.93 1.99 12.61
CA LEU A 221 -0.51 1.92 12.43
C LEU A 221 -1.24 1.43 13.69
N VAL A 222 -0.74 0.38 14.34
CA VAL A 222 -1.37 -0.16 15.57
C VAL A 222 -1.07 0.70 16.79
N GLY A 223 0.15 1.24 16.91
CA GLY A 223 0.59 2.01 18.07
C GLY A 223 0.09 3.45 18.07
N VAL A 224 0.01 4.09 16.91
CA VAL A 224 -0.30 5.53 16.79
C VAL A 224 -1.73 5.77 16.31
N VAL A 225 -2.16 5.10 15.24
CA VAL A 225 -3.49 5.36 14.64
C VAL A 225 -4.62 4.72 15.44
N ASN A 226 -4.42 3.51 15.95
CA ASN A 226 -5.46 2.79 16.70
C ASN A 226 -5.59 3.25 18.16
N ASN A 227 -4.57 3.87 18.77
CA ASN A 227 -4.54 4.18 20.20
C ASN A 227 -4.11 5.63 20.49
N PRO A 228 -4.91 6.64 20.12
CA PRO A 228 -4.56 8.06 20.30
C PRO A 228 -4.33 8.45 21.76
N GLU A 229 -4.96 7.77 22.71
CA GLU A 229 -4.80 8.00 24.15
C GLU A 229 -3.40 7.60 24.66
N VAL A 230 -2.83 6.51 24.13
CA VAL A 230 -1.47 6.04 24.46
C VAL A 230 -0.41 7.00 23.89
N VAL A 231 -0.68 7.58 22.73
CA VAL A 231 0.16 8.58 22.08
C VAL A 231 0.24 9.85 22.92
N SER A 232 -0.90 10.31 23.46
CA SER A 232 -0.96 11.49 24.35
C SER A 232 -0.13 11.30 25.63
N ARG A 233 -0.10 10.07 26.17
CA ARG A 233 0.66 9.76 27.39
C ARG A 233 2.18 9.70 27.18
N ASN A 234 2.67 9.37 25.98
CA ASN A 234 4.09 9.21 25.67
C ASN A 234 4.50 9.93 24.36
N PRO A 235 4.51 11.28 24.34
CA PRO A 235 4.78 12.04 23.12
C PRO A 235 6.19 11.81 22.55
N VAL A 236 7.19 11.60 23.43
CA VAL A 236 8.58 11.30 23.01
C VAL A 236 8.66 9.96 22.27
N GLY A 237 7.91 8.96 22.72
CA GLY A 237 7.84 7.65 22.09
C GLY A 237 7.27 7.72 20.67
N CYS A 238 6.19 8.50 20.46
CA CYS A 238 5.68 8.75 19.11
C CYS A 238 6.74 9.42 18.23
N LYS A 239 7.41 10.48 18.70
CA LYS A 239 8.39 11.23 17.90
C LYS A 239 9.54 10.33 17.43
N VAL A 240 10.05 9.48 18.32
CA VAL A 240 11.11 8.51 17.99
C VAL A 240 10.61 7.45 17.01
N LEU A 241 9.41 6.89 17.24
CA LEU A 241 8.83 5.89 16.33
C LEU A 241 8.60 6.47 14.93
N HIS A 242 8.09 7.70 14.83
CA HIS A 242 7.89 8.41 13.57
C HIS A 242 9.21 8.64 12.83
N PHE A 243 10.28 9.01 13.54
CA PHE A 243 11.62 9.12 12.95
C PHE A 243 12.09 7.80 12.34
N PHE A 244 11.98 6.69 13.07
CA PHE A 244 12.36 5.37 12.55
C PHE A 244 11.49 4.94 11.37
N HIS A 245 10.19 5.22 11.40
CA HIS A 245 9.28 4.96 10.30
C HIS A 245 9.72 5.71 9.02
N MET A 246 9.97 7.02 9.10
CA MET A 246 10.44 7.81 7.96
C MET A 246 11.82 7.36 7.45
N TYR A 247 12.73 6.99 8.36
CA TYR A 247 14.05 6.47 7.98
C TYR A 247 13.94 5.11 7.26
N MET A 248 13.17 4.14 7.78
CA MET A 248 12.99 2.85 7.10
C MET A 248 12.25 2.99 5.77
N LEU A 249 11.27 3.90 5.69
CA LEU A 249 10.60 4.24 4.42
C LEU A 249 11.63 4.72 3.39
N GLY A 250 12.48 5.68 3.76
CA GLY A 250 13.56 6.16 2.91
C GLY A 250 14.51 5.03 2.50
N CYS A 251 15.03 4.25 3.45
CA CYS A 251 15.89 3.11 3.18
C CYS A 251 15.28 2.14 2.18
N ASN A 252 13.99 1.83 2.28
CA ASN A 252 13.30 0.96 1.34
C ASN A 252 13.34 1.53 -0.10
N TYR A 253 13.03 2.82 -0.28
CA TYR A 253 13.11 3.46 -1.60
C TYR A 253 14.53 3.53 -2.16
N PHE A 254 15.53 3.84 -1.33
CA PHE A 254 16.92 3.87 -1.77
C PHE A 254 17.47 2.48 -2.10
N TRP A 255 17.03 1.42 -1.40
CA TRP A 255 17.37 0.05 -1.78
C TRP A 255 16.73 -0.38 -3.10
N MET A 256 15.50 0.08 -3.40
CA MET A 256 14.91 -0.09 -4.75
C MET A 256 15.72 0.62 -5.83
N LEU A 257 16.23 1.83 -5.55
CA LEU A 257 17.15 2.52 -6.47
C LEU A 257 18.46 1.75 -6.65
N CYS A 258 19.06 1.24 -5.57
CA CYS A 258 20.27 0.41 -5.65
C CYS A 258 20.06 -0.83 -6.53
N GLU A 259 18.91 -1.49 -6.43
CA GLU A 259 18.55 -2.60 -7.32
C GLU A 259 18.40 -2.16 -8.77
N GLY A 260 17.75 -1.01 -9.01
CA GLY A 260 17.61 -0.43 -10.35
C GLY A 260 18.95 -0.10 -11.01
N ILE A 261 19.86 0.55 -10.27
CA ILE A 261 21.23 0.86 -10.71
C ILE A 261 21.99 -0.43 -11.04
N TYR A 262 21.89 -1.44 -10.16
CA TYR A 262 22.56 -2.73 -10.36
C TYR A 262 22.05 -3.45 -11.61
N LEU A 263 20.73 -3.52 -11.79
CA LEU A 263 20.10 -4.14 -12.96
C LEU A 263 20.48 -3.42 -14.26
N HIS A 264 20.45 -2.08 -14.27
CA HIS A 264 20.82 -1.27 -15.42
C HIS A 264 22.30 -1.47 -15.80
N THR A 265 23.19 -1.44 -14.80
CA THR A 265 24.63 -1.62 -15.01
C THR A 265 24.94 -3.00 -15.58
N LEU A 266 24.27 -4.05 -15.07
CA LEU A 266 24.44 -5.43 -15.54
C LEU A 266 23.98 -5.64 -16.99
N ILE A 267 22.82 -5.08 -17.37
CA ILE A 267 22.23 -5.32 -18.69
C ILE A 267 22.82 -4.41 -19.77
N VAL A 268 23.02 -3.12 -19.48
CA VAL A 268 23.38 -2.10 -20.48
C VAL A 268 24.88 -1.85 -20.51
N VAL A 269 25.50 -1.76 -19.33
CA VAL A 269 26.87 -1.26 -19.14
C VAL A 269 27.85 -2.41 -18.88
N ALA A 270 27.49 -3.63 -19.30
CA ALA A 270 28.10 -4.93 -18.93
C ALA A 270 29.64 -4.99 -18.82
N VAL A 271 30.36 -4.12 -19.54
CA VAL A 271 31.83 -3.94 -19.50
C VAL A 271 32.36 -3.43 -18.15
N PHE A 272 31.55 -2.79 -17.31
CA PHE A 272 31.97 -2.20 -16.02
C PHE A 272 31.47 -2.97 -14.79
N ALA A 273 30.86 -4.14 -14.97
CA ALA A 273 30.31 -4.93 -13.86
C ALA A 273 31.41 -5.57 -12.98
N GLU A 274 32.64 -5.70 -13.48
CA GLU A 274 33.76 -6.42 -12.83
C GLU A 274 34.40 -5.66 -11.65
N GLU A 275 34.30 -4.32 -11.59
CA GLU A 275 34.98 -3.48 -10.57
C GLU A 275 34.02 -2.83 -9.54
N GLN A 276 32.79 -3.34 -9.42
CA GLN A 276 31.77 -2.69 -8.58
C GLN A 276 31.96 -3.01 -7.09
N HIS A 277 32.50 -2.05 -6.34
CA HIS A 277 32.61 -2.14 -4.88
C HIS A 277 31.23 -2.08 -4.19
N LEU A 278 30.80 -3.21 -3.60
CA LEU A 278 29.56 -3.33 -2.80
C LEU A 278 29.42 -2.26 -1.72
N HIS A 279 30.54 -1.77 -1.17
CA HIS A 279 30.55 -0.76 -0.12
C HIS A 279 29.80 0.54 -0.50
N TRP A 280 29.90 1.00 -1.76
CA TRP A 280 29.19 2.19 -2.22
C TRP A 280 27.67 2.00 -2.21
N TYR A 281 27.18 0.80 -2.53
CA TYR A 281 25.75 0.47 -2.47
C TYR A 281 25.23 0.46 -1.03
N TYR A 282 26.03 -0.02 -0.06
CA TYR A 282 25.65 0.03 1.36
C TYR A 282 25.60 1.47 1.89
N LEU A 283 26.56 2.31 1.49
CA LEU A 283 26.55 3.74 1.82
C LEU A 283 25.31 4.44 1.24
N LEU A 284 24.96 4.13 -0.01
CA LEU A 284 23.80 4.71 -0.68
C LEU A 284 22.47 4.21 -0.12
N GLY A 285 22.35 2.91 0.16
CA GLY A 285 21.10 2.28 0.61
C GLY A 285 20.76 2.53 2.08
N TRP A 286 21.74 2.48 2.99
CA TRP A 286 21.52 2.67 4.43
C TRP A 286 22.03 4.01 4.96
N GLY A 287 23.13 4.54 4.41
CA GLY A 287 23.74 5.78 4.88
C GLY A 287 23.02 7.03 4.41
N PHE A 288 22.81 7.17 3.10
CA PHE A 288 22.18 8.36 2.52
C PHE A 288 20.78 8.70 3.08
N PRO A 289 19.84 7.74 3.28
CA PRO A 289 18.51 8.04 3.80
C PRO A 289 18.50 8.63 5.22
N LEU A 290 19.56 8.38 6.00
CA LEU A 290 19.70 8.93 7.35
C LEU A 290 19.85 10.46 7.33
N VAL A 291 20.46 11.02 6.29
CA VAL A 291 20.72 12.46 6.19
C VAL A 291 19.42 13.25 6.02
N PRO A 292 18.54 12.99 5.01
CA PRO A 292 17.24 13.66 4.92
C PRO A 292 16.34 13.42 6.13
N ALA A 293 16.33 12.20 6.68
CA ALA A 293 15.50 11.85 7.83
C ALA A 293 15.92 12.65 9.09
N SER A 294 17.22 12.78 9.35
CA SER A 294 17.73 13.56 10.48
C SER A 294 17.50 15.06 10.31
N ILE A 295 17.70 15.61 9.10
CA ILE A 295 17.40 17.02 8.79
C ILE A 295 15.92 17.31 9.06
N HIS A 296 15.02 16.44 8.60
CA HIS A 296 13.59 16.59 8.84
C HIS A 296 13.23 16.50 10.33
N ALA A 297 13.80 15.56 11.08
CA ALA A 297 13.56 15.44 12.52
C ALA A 297 14.02 16.68 13.30
N VAL A 298 15.19 17.22 12.98
CA VAL A 298 15.72 18.44 13.60
C VAL A 298 14.87 19.65 13.22
N ALA A 299 14.48 19.76 11.95
CA ALA A 299 13.63 20.84 11.48
C ALA A 299 12.25 20.81 12.16
N ARG A 300 11.60 19.64 12.25
CA ARG A 300 10.31 19.50 12.95
C ARG A 300 10.45 19.87 14.42
N LYS A 301 11.48 19.38 15.11
CA LYS A 301 11.73 19.73 16.52
C LYS A 301 11.90 21.24 16.76
N LYS A 302 12.45 21.98 15.79
CA LYS A 302 12.75 23.41 15.94
C LYS A 302 11.58 24.33 15.54
N TYR A 303 10.82 23.97 14.50
CA TYR A 303 9.79 24.84 13.93
C TYR A 303 8.37 24.50 14.38
N PHE A 304 8.06 23.23 14.67
CA PHE A 304 6.70 22.77 15.03
C PHE A 304 6.78 21.62 16.04
N ASP A 305 6.79 21.93 17.34
CA ASP A 305 6.86 20.93 18.41
C ASP A 305 5.48 20.34 18.76
N ASP A 306 4.79 19.79 17.76
CA ASP A 306 3.51 19.10 17.95
C ASP A 306 3.68 17.87 18.86
N ASN A 307 2.63 17.50 19.60
CA ASN A 307 2.64 16.37 20.55
C ASN A 307 3.03 15.02 19.90
N CYS A 308 2.77 14.85 18.60
CA CYS A 308 3.17 13.70 17.78
C CYS A 308 3.26 14.19 16.33
N TRP A 309 4.35 13.91 15.60
CA TRP A 309 4.63 14.46 14.25
C TRP A 309 3.70 13.93 13.14
N MET A 310 2.40 13.84 13.38
CA MET A 310 1.39 13.28 12.47
C MET A 310 0.86 14.29 11.43
N SER A 311 1.12 15.60 11.60
CA SER A 311 0.61 16.60 10.64
C SER A 311 1.36 16.53 9.30
N VAL A 312 0.62 16.16 8.25
CA VAL A 312 1.11 16.00 6.86
C VAL A 312 1.19 17.35 6.12
N GLU A 313 0.53 18.40 6.63
CA GLU A 313 0.30 19.68 5.92
C GLU A 313 1.46 20.69 6.04
N THR A 314 2.70 20.22 6.16
CA THR A 314 3.86 21.13 6.25
C THR A 314 4.80 20.97 5.07
N HIS A 315 5.25 22.10 4.50
CA HIS A 315 6.29 22.14 3.47
C HIS A 315 7.59 21.42 3.89
N LEU A 316 7.79 21.19 5.19
CA LEU A 316 8.89 20.43 5.77
C LEU A 316 8.92 18.95 5.34
N LEU A 317 7.78 18.38 4.91
CA LEU A 317 7.70 17.01 4.41
C LEU A 317 8.49 16.83 3.10
N TYR A 318 8.61 17.89 2.30
CA TYR A 318 9.38 17.90 1.06
C TYR A 318 10.88 17.59 1.29
N ALA A 319 11.43 17.89 2.47
CA ALA A 319 12.82 17.58 2.78
C ALA A 319 13.13 16.07 2.76
N VAL A 320 12.17 15.22 3.15
CA VAL A 320 12.32 13.75 3.11
C VAL A 320 11.84 13.18 1.78
N HIS A 321 10.68 13.63 1.31
CA HIS A 321 10.07 13.09 0.10
C HIS A 321 10.79 13.54 -1.18
N GLY A 322 11.43 14.71 -1.20
CA GLY A 322 12.16 15.22 -2.36
C GLY A 322 13.25 14.25 -2.85
N PRO A 323 14.20 13.82 -1.99
CA PRO A 323 15.19 12.80 -2.35
C PRO A 323 14.59 11.47 -2.79
N ILE A 324 13.46 11.05 -2.20
CA ILE A 324 12.75 9.82 -2.58
C ILE A 324 12.18 9.94 -3.99
N VAL A 325 11.48 11.03 -4.30
CA VAL A 325 10.92 11.29 -5.63
C VAL A 325 12.03 11.39 -6.67
N ALA A 326 13.14 12.06 -6.36
CA ALA A 326 14.31 12.11 -7.24
C ALA A 326 14.88 10.72 -7.52
N ALA A 327 15.02 9.87 -6.50
CA ALA A 327 15.44 8.48 -6.66
C ALA A 327 14.49 7.67 -7.57
N LEU A 328 13.17 7.84 -7.40
CA LEU A 328 12.17 7.18 -8.25
C LEU A 328 12.24 7.65 -9.71
N LEU A 329 12.46 8.94 -9.97
CA LEU A 329 12.64 9.48 -11.32
C LEU A 329 13.89 8.91 -12.01
N VAL A 330 15.00 8.79 -11.27
CA VAL A 330 16.21 8.14 -11.76
C VAL A 330 15.95 6.66 -12.05
N ASN A 331 15.19 5.97 -11.20
CA ASN A 331 14.83 4.57 -11.43
C ASN A 331 13.92 4.38 -12.66
N LEU A 332 13.00 5.32 -12.91
CA LEU A 332 12.21 5.35 -14.14
C LEU A 332 13.11 5.50 -15.38
N PHE A 333 14.08 6.41 -15.35
CA PHE A 333 15.04 6.56 -16.45
C PHE A 333 15.80 5.25 -16.73
N PHE A 334 16.28 4.57 -15.67
CA PHE A 334 16.92 3.27 -15.82
C PHE A 334 15.98 2.21 -16.39
N LEU A 335 14.73 2.15 -15.92
CA LEU A 335 13.74 1.23 -16.48
C LEU A 335 13.54 1.48 -17.97
N LEU A 336 13.35 2.73 -18.40
CA LEU A 336 13.15 3.05 -19.82
C LEU A 336 14.34 2.62 -20.68
N ASN A 337 15.57 2.82 -20.19
CA ASN A 337 16.78 2.35 -20.87
C ASN A 337 16.85 0.82 -20.95
N ILE A 338 16.54 0.13 -19.84
CA ILE A 338 16.50 -1.34 -19.81
C ILE A 338 15.45 -1.85 -20.79
N ILE A 339 14.24 -1.28 -20.80
CA ILE A 339 13.17 -1.64 -21.73
C ILE A 339 13.64 -1.41 -23.17
N ARG A 340 14.26 -0.26 -23.48
CA ARG A 340 14.79 0.04 -24.82
C ARG A 340 15.79 -1.03 -25.27
N VAL A 341 16.77 -1.35 -24.42
CA VAL A 341 17.81 -2.34 -24.75
C VAL A 341 17.21 -3.74 -24.87
N LEU A 342 16.33 -4.14 -23.95
CA LEU A 342 15.64 -5.43 -23.97
C LEU A 342 14.80 -5.59 -25.24
N VAL A 343 13.99 -4.59 -25.59
CA VAL A 343 13.16 -4.60 -26.81
C VAL A 343 14.03 -4.62 -28.07
N THR A 344 15.14 -3.87 -28.08
CA THR A 344 16.07 -3.86 -29.23
C THR A 344 16.70 -5.24 -29.41
N LYS A 345 17.23 -5.85 -28.35
CA LYS A 345 17.81 -7.20 -28.39
C LYS A 345 16.79 -8.25 -28.78
N LEU A 346 15.56 -8.19 -28.27
CA LEU A 346 14.48 -9.10 -28.64
C LEU A 346 14.09 -8.96 -30.12
N ARG A 347 14.04 -7.72 -30.64
CA ARG A 347 13.76 -7.47 -32.06
C ARG A 347 14.86 -7.97 -32.98
N ASP A 348 16.12 -7.82 -32.59
CA ASP A 348 17.27 -8.27 -33.37
C ASP A 348 17.42 -9.80 -33.37
N THR A 349 16.99 -10.47 -32.30
CA THR A 349 17.15 -11.92 -32.15
C THR A 349 16.04 -12.72 -32.86
N HIS A 350 14.80 -12.23 -32.95
CA HIS A 350 13.71 -12.93 -33.65
C HIS A 350 12.63 -12.00 -34.22
N ARG A 351 12.48 -11.98 -35.55
CA ARG A 351 11.63 -11.03 -36.29
C ARG A 351 10.15 -11.45 -36.48
N ALA A 352 9.67 -12.57 -35.92
CA ALA A 352 8.41 -13.19 -36.39
C ALA A 352 7.37 -13.66 -35.34
N GLU A 353 7.62 -13.66 -34.03
CA GLU A 353 6.61 -14.13 -33.05
C GLU A 353 6.05 -12.99 -32.18
N SER A 354 4.85 -12.50 -32.53
CA SER A 354 4.05 -11.59 -31.69
C SER A 354 3.85 -12.10 -30.25
N ASN A 355 3.83 -13.41 -30.07
CA ASN A 355 3.71 -14.08 -28.79
C ASN A 355 4.89 -13.82 -27.84
N MET A 356 6.11 -13.62 -28.35
CA MET A 356 7.28 -13.31 -27.52
C MET A 356 7.32 -11.83 -27.11
N TYR A 357 6.86 -10.93 -27.99
CA TYR A 357 6.71 -9.52 -27.65
C TYR A 357 5.75 -9.33 -26.46
N MET A 358 4.60 -10.00 -26.46
CA MET A 358 3.66 -9.97 -25.33
C MET A 358 4.26 -10.58 -24.05
N LYS A 359 5.09 -11.62 -24.14
CA LYS A 359 5.82 -12.18 -22.99
C LYS A 359 6.82 -11.17 -22.41
N ALA A 360 7.52 -10.42 -23.26
CA ALA A 360 8.47 -9.40 -22.83
C ALA A 360 7.79 -8.16 -22.23
N VAL A 361 6.69 -7.71 -22.83
CA VAL A 361 5.84 -6.64 -22.26
C VAL A 361 5.28 -7.07 -20.90
N ARG A 362 4.83 -8.33 -20.78
CA ARG A 362 4.39 -8.88 -19.49
C ARG A 362 5.51 -8.91 -18.45
N ALA A 363 6.72 -9.32 -18.84
CA ALA A 363 7.88 -9.34 -17.95
C ALA A 363 8.30 -7.93 -17.50
N THR A 364 8.22 -6.94 -18.38
CA THR A 364 8.53 -5.54 -18.06
C THR A 364 7.44 -4.89 -17.20
N LEU A 365 6.16 -5.20 -17.42
CA LEU A 365 5.07 -4.82 -16.51
C LEU A 365 5.27 -5.37 -15.09
N ILE A 366 5.80 -6.59 -14.98
CA ILE A 366 6.16 -7.20 -13.69
C ILE A 366 7.35 -6.49 -13.03
N LEU A 367 8.21 -5.83 -13.79
CA LEU A 367 9.35 -5.05 -13.29
C LEU A 367 8.96 -3.66 -12.74
N VAL A 368 7.78 -3.14 -13.11
CA VAL A 368 7.30 -1.82 -12.66
C VAL A 368 7.11 -1.74 -11.13
N PRO A 369 6.40 -2.69 -10.47
CA PRO A 369 6.27 -2.69 -9.01
C PRO A 369 7.59 -2.93 -8.27
N LEU A 370 8.55 -3.64 -8.89
CA LEU A 370 9.85 -3.94 -8.30
C LEU A 370 10.67 -2.65 -8.10
N LEU A 371 10.60 -1.74 -9.06
CA LEU A 371 11.36 -0.50 -9.06
C LEU A 371 10.63 0.68 -8.38
N GLY A 372 9.40 0.47 -7.89
CA GLY A 372 8.60 1.52 -7.23
C GLY A 372 8.09 2.60 -8.17
N ILE A 373 8.02 2.31 -9.47
CA ILE A 373 7.73 3.31 -10.51
C ILE A 373 6.22 3.67 -10.58
N GLN A 374 5.35 2.89 -9.94
CA GLN A 374 3.91 3.13 -9.89
C GLN A 374 3.54 4.55 -9.39
N PHE A 375 4.33 5.11 -8.47
CA PHE A 375 4.11 6.46 -7.93
C PHE A 375 4.44 7.59 -8.91
N VAL A 376 5.31 7.32 -9.89
CA VAL A 376 5.72 8.30 -10.90
C VAL A 376 4.81 8.24 -12.14
N ILE A 377 4.34 7.04 -12.49
CA ILE A 377 3.41 6.87 -13.63
C ILE A 377 2.06 7.53 -13.32
N PHE A 378 1.62 7.42 -12.08
CA PHE A 378 0.34 7.94 -11.63
C PHE A 378 0.56 8.87 -10.43
N PRO A 379 1.00 10.13 -10.64
CA PRO A 379 1.25 11.07 -9.55
C PRO A 379 0.00 11.87 -9.17
N TRP A 380 -0.95 12.05 -10.09
CA TRP A 380 -2.08 12.96 -9.91
C TRP A 380 -3.37 12.21 -9.55
N ARG A 381 -3.94 12.54 -8.40
CA ARG A 381 -5.28 12.08 -8.01
C ARG A 381 -6.32 12.80 -8.87
N PRO A 382 -7.20 12.09 -9.58
CA PRO A 382 -8.23 12.74 -10.41
C PRO A 382 -9.23 13.51 -9.56
N GLU A 383 -9.72 14.65 -10.07
CA GLU A 383 -10.69 15.51 -9.38
C GLU A 383 -12.08 14.86 -9.20
N ASN A 384 -12.41 13.90 -10.07
CA ASN A 384 -13.67 13.17 -9.99
C ASN A 384 -13.68 12.26 -8.75
N ARG A 385 -14.65 12.44 -7.84
CA ARG A 385 -14.75 11.68 -6.57
C ARG A 385 -14.65 10.17 -6.75
N LEU A 386 -15.47 9.59 -7.63
CA LEU A 386 -15.46 8.14 -7.88
C LEU A 386 -14.09 7.67 -8.40
N ALA A 387 -13.49 8.42 -9.32
CA ALA A 387 -12.18 8.08 -9.86
C ALA A 387 -11.07 8.27 -8.81
N GLY A 388 -11.18 9.27 -7.95
CA GLY A 388 -10.25 9.56 -6.87
C GLY A 388 -10.27 8.49 -5.78
N GLU A 389 -11.46 8.02 -5.39
CA GLU A 389 -11.61 6.89 -4.46
C GLU A 389 -11.01 5.61 -5.05
N VAL A 390 -11.35 5.26 -6.31
CA VAL A 390 -10.78 4.08 -6.99
C VAL A 390 -9.26 4.18 -7.10
N TYR A 391 -8.75 5.35 -7.46
CA TYR A 391 -7.31 5.62 -7.52
C TYR A 391 -6.63 5.38 -6.18
N GLU A 392 -7.20 5.89 -5.09
CA GLU A 392 -6.66 5.68 -3.74
C GLU A 392 -6.61 4.19 -3.38
N TYR A 393 -7.67 3.43 -3.64
CA TYR A 393 -7.67 1.99 -3.40
C TYR A 393 -6.59 1.27 -4.20
N ILE A 394 -6.46 1.56 -5.50
CA ILE A 394 -5.44 0.92 -6.35
C ILE A 394 -4.03 1.25 -5.86
N MET A 395 -3.74 2.52 -5.57
CA MET A 395 -2.41 2.92 -5.11
C MET A 395 -2.06 2.32 -3.74
N HIS A 396 -3.03 2.27 -2.82
CA HIS A 396 -2.81 1.62 -1.52
C HIS A 396 -2.60 0.12 -1.65
N ILE A 397 -3.35 -0.57 -2.52
CA ILE A 397 -3.12 -1.99 -2.79
C ILE A 397 -1.71 -2.18 -3.37
N LEU A 398 -1.32 -1.41 -4.38
CA LEU A 398 0.02 -1.53 -4.98
C LEU A 398 1.14 -1.25 -3.97
N MET A 399 0.95 -0.28 -3.07
CA MET A 399 1.93 0.10 -2.05
C MET A 399 2.06 -0.97 -0.95
N HIS A 400 0.96 -1.40 -0.34
CA HIS A 400 1.01 -2.33 0.80
C HIS A 400 1.33 -3.77 0.39
N TYR A 401 0.97 -4.17 -0.83
CA TYR A 401 1.26 -5.50 -1.37
C TYR A 401 2.56 -5.52 -2.19
N GLN A 402 3.29 -4.41 -2.29
CA GLN A 402 4.52 -4.33 -3.09
C GLN A 402 5.55 -5.39 -2.69
N GLY A 403 5.82 -5.55 -1.39
CA GLY A 403 6.78 -6.54 -0.90
C GLY A 403 6.33 -7.99 -1.16
N LEU A 404 5.03 -8.27 -1.13
CA LEU A 404 4.48 -9.58 -1.52
C LEU A 404 4.71 -9.86 -3.01
N LEU A 405 4.47 -8.88 -3.88
CA LEU A 405 4.73 -9.00 -5.32
C LEU A 405 6.21 -9.26 -5.56
N VAL A 406 7.08 -8.47 -4.94
CA VAL A 406 8.54 -8.61 -4.99
C VAL A 406 8.99 -10.01 -4.59
N ALA A 407 8.51 -10.52 -3.45
CA ALA A 407 8.83 -11.88 -2.98
C ALA A 407 8.36 -12.95 -3.97
N THR A 408 7.13 -12.81 -4.48
CA THR A 408 6.53 -13.74 -5.44
C THR A 408 7.34 -13.83 -6.73
N ILE A 409 7.75 -12.68 -7.27
CA ILE A 409 8.47 -12.61 -8.54
C ILE A 409 9.90 -13.15 -8.40
N PHE A 410 10.67 -12.66 -7.42
CA PHE A 410 12.09 -13.00 -7.30
C PHE A 410 12.37 -14.35 -6.66
N CYS A 411 11.47 -14.86 -5.81
CA CYS A 411 11.64 -16.13 -5.13
C CYS A 411 10.73 -17.22 -5.72
N PHE A 412 9.41 -17.04 -5.70
CA PHE A 412 8.48 -18.12 -6.03
C PHE A 412 8.38 -18.41 -7.54
N PHE A 413 8.47 -17.38 -8.39
CA PHE A 413 8.43 -17.52 -9.86
C PHE A 413 9.82 -17.63 -10.50
N ASN A 414 10.87 -17.65 -9.69
CA ASN A 414 12.22 -17.84 -10.20
C ASN A 414 12.45 -19.32 -10.58
N GLY A 415 12.70 -19.57 -11.86
CA GLY A 415 12.88 -20.93 -12.39
C GLY A 415 14.04 -21.70 -11.74
N GLU A 416 15.10 -21.01 -11.30
CA GLU A 416 16.22 -21.64 -10.57
C GLU A 416 15.74 -22.17 -9.21
N VAL A 417 14.96 -21.36 -8.49
CA VAL A 417 14.41 -21.70 -7.17
C VAL A 417 13.38 -22.83 -7.30
N GLN A 418 12.48 -22.74 -8.29
CA GLN A 418 11.50 -23.79 -8.57
C GLN A 418 12.17 -25.12 -8.91
N ALA A 419 13.20 -25.11 -9.75
CA ALA A 419 13.95 -26.31 -10.10
C ALA A 419 14.66 -26.91 -8.87
N ALA A 420 15.27 -26.07 -8.03
CA ALA A 420 15.94 -26.51 -6.82
C ALA A 420 14.96 -27.10 -5.79
N LEU A 421 13.80 -26.45 -5.56
CA LEU A 421 12.73 -26.96 -4.70
C LEU A 421 12.17 -28.29 -5.24
N LYS A 422 11.93 -28.39 -6.55
CA LYS A 422 11.44 -29.63 -7.17
C LYS A 422 12.45 -30.77 -7.01
N ARG A 423 13.75 -30.52 -7.17
CA ARG A 423 14.80 -31.53 -6.93
C ARG A 423 14.80 -32.01 -5.48
N GLN A 424 14.73 -31.10 -4.52
CA GLN A 424 14.67 -31.43 -3.10
C GLN A 424 13.39 -32.20 -2.74
N TRP A 425 12.24 -31.79 -3.29
CA TRP A 425 10.97 -32.50 -3.12
C TRP A 425 11.05 -33.93 -3.64
N MET A 426 11.65 -34.14 -4.82
CA MET A 426 11.85 -35.47 -5.38
C MET A 426 12.80 -36.31 -4.52
N GLN A 427 13.89 -35.74 -4.00
CA GLN A 427 14.80 -36.42 -3.07
C GLN A 427 14.11 -36.81 -1.77
N TYR A 428 13.33 -35.89 -1.18
CA TYR A 428 12.53 -36.16 0.02
C TYR A 428 11.50 -37.26 -0.23
N LYS A 429 10.79 -37.23 -1.36
CA LYS A 429 9.83 -38.28 -1.75
C LYS A 429 10.50 -39.65 -1.89
N THR A 430 11.71 -39.71 -2.46
CA THR A 430 12.48 -40.95 -2.57
C THR A 430 12.91 -41.48 -1.19
N GLN A 431 13.40 -40.61 -0.31
CA GLN A 431 13.79 -40.98 1.06
C GLN A 431 12.57 -41.42 1.90
N LEU A 432 11.43 -40.76 1.74
CA LEU A 432 10.19 -41.13 2.40
C LEU A 432 9.64 -42.47 1.87
N GLY A 433 9.80 -42.73 0.58
CA GLY A 433 9.48 -44.02 -0.05
C GLY A 433 10.37 -45.17 0.43
N GLN A 434 11.67 -44.93 0.64
CA GLN A 434 12.60 -45.90 1.22
C GLN A 434 12.25 -46.22 2.68
N ARG A 435 12.03 -45.20 3.52
CA ARG A 435 11.58 -45.41 4.91
C ARG A 435 10.28 -46.21 5.01
N ARG A 436 9.36 -46.03 4.06
CA ARG A 436 8.09 -46.77 4.01
C ARG A 436 8.26 -48.23 3.54
N LYS A 437 9.24 -48.53 2.69
CA LYS A 437 9.62 -49.90 2.32
C LYS A 437 10.30 -50.65 3.47
N ASP A 438 11.21 -49.98 4.19
CA ASP A 438 11.91 -50.59 5.34
C ASP A 438 10.95 -50.94 6.48
N HIS A 439 9.93 -50.10 6.71
CA HIS A 439 8.88 -50.35 7.72
C HIS A 439 7.95 -51.52 7.37
N CYS A 440 7.82 -51.87 6.08
CA CYS A 440 7.04 -53.02 5.63
C CYS A 440 7.87 -54.31 5.62
N SER A 441 9.17 -54.21 5.31
CA SER A 441 10.10 -55.34 5.38
C SER A 441 10.29 -55.84 6.81
N MET A 442 10.33 -54.97 7.82
CA MET A 442 10.41 -55.37 9.23
C MET A 442 9.14 -56.05 9.77
N ARG A 443 7.98 -55.87 9.12
CA ARG A 443 6.72 -56.51 9.54
C ARG A 443 6.55 -57.92 8.93
N SER A 444 7.26 -58.23 7.86
CA SER A 444 7.24 -59.55 7.22
C SER A 444 8.25 -60.55 7.79
N THR A 445 9.25 -60.09 8.57
CA THR A 445 10.26 -60.96 9.20
C THR A 445 9.89 -61.47 10.60
N SER A 446 8.62 -61.36 11.02
CA SER A 446 8.18 -61.78 12.37
C SER A 446 7.49 -63.14 12.43
N TYR A 447 7.45 -63.92 11.33
CA TYR A 447 6.81 -65.24 11.32
C TYR A 447 7.68 -66.25 10.58
N THR A 448 8.79 -66.70 11.17
CA THR A 448 9.31 -68.05 10.92
C THR A 448 10.32 -68.50 11.98
N ALA A 449 9.91 -69.55 12.69
CA ALA A 449 10.69 -70.65 13.22
C ALA A 449 11.65 -70.41 14.42
N THR A 450 11.15 -70.73 15.61
CA THR A 450 11.94 -71.42 16.65
C THR A 450 11.14 -72.60 17.20
N SER A 451 11.47 -73.82 16.80
CA SER A 451 11.64 -74.98 17.71
C SER A 451 11.95 -76.24 16.88
N ILE A 452 13.21 -76.67 16.88
CA ILE A 452 13.76 -77.77 17.70
C ILE A 452 13.86 -79.06 16.86
N THR A 453 15.10 -79.55 16.85
CA THR A 453 15.67 -80.73 16.23
C THR A 453 15.14 -82.04 16.83
N GLU A 454 14.85 -83.05 15.99
CA GLU A 454 15.08 -84.48 16.26
C GLU A 454 15.06 -85.29 14.95
N VAL A 455 15.86 -86.36 14.89
CA VAL A 455 16.30 -87.12 13.69
C VAL A 455 15.48 -88.45 13.54
N PRO A 456 15.74 -89.37 12.57
CA PRO A 456 14.98 -89.63 11.33
C PRO A 456 14.19 -90.96 11.29
N ALA A 457 13.17 -91.10 10.43
CA ALA A 457 12.64 -92.42 9.99
C ALA A 457 11.85 -92.36 8.66
N PHE A 458 12.28 -93.19 7.69
CA PHE A 458 11.55 -93.86 6.57
C PHE A 458 10.55 -93.05 5.71
N MET A 459 10.90 -92.70 4.45
CA MET A 459 10.70 -93.47 3.19
C MET A 459 9.20 -93.64 2.82
N TYR A 460 8.69 -92.99 1.77
CA TYR A 460 8.62 -93.56 0.41
C TYR A 460 8.58 -92.51 -0.73
N HIS A 461 9.29 -92.88 -1.81
CA HIS A 461 9.24 -92.42 -3.21
C HIS A 461 7.81 -92.26 -3.79
N HIS A 462 7.57 -91.33 -4.74
CA HIS A 462 7.63 -91.59 -6.20
C HIS A 462 7.02 -90.43 -7.05
N ASP A 463 7.77 -90.02 -8.07
CA ASP A 463 7.40 -89.63 -9.45
C ASP A 463 6.52 -88.41 -9.84
N CYS A 464 7.20 -87.52 -10.56
CA CYS A 464 7.09 -87.22 -12.00
C CYS A 464 5.84 -86.53 -12.59
N ASN A 465 6.17 -85.41 -13.27
CA ASN A 465 5.69 -84.91 -14.57
C ASN A 465 4.29 -84.27 -14.74
N SER A 466 4.34 -83.12 -15.44
CA SER A 466 3.45 -82.65 -16.52
C SER A 466 1.95 -82.52 -16.20
N GLU A 467 1.16 -81.59 -16.70
CA GLU A 467 1.22 -80.53 -17.69
C GLU A 467 -0.21 -79.95 -17.67
N HIS A 468 -0.37 -78.79 -18.30
CA HIS A 468 -1.54 -78.46 -19.11
C HIS A 468 -2.88 -78.00 -18.48
N LEU A 469 -3.32 -76.87 -19.06
CA LEU A 469 -4.68 -76.57 -19.54
C LEU A 469 -5.70 -76.11 -18.48
N ASN A 470 -6.51 -75.06 -18.68
CA ASN A 470 -6.72 -74.17 -19.82
C ASN A 470 -7.66 -73.05 -19.36
N GLY A 471 -7.56 -71.87 -20.00
CA GLY A 471 -8.69 -71.02 -20.35
C GLY A 471 -9.21 -70.03 -19.28
N ARG A 472 -9.64 -68.81 -19.64
CA ARG A 472 -9.75 -68.14 -20.94
C ARG A 472 -10.17 -66.68 -20.70
N HIS A 473 -9.49 -65.72 -21.36
CA HIS A 473 -9.91 -64.39 -21.87
C HIS A 473 -10.62 -63.38 -20.94
N THR A 474 -10.56 -62.05 -21.10
CA THR A 474 -10.10 -61.00 -22.06
C THR A 474 -10.24 -59.71 -21.22
N GLU A 475 -9.50 -58.61 -21.33
CA GLU A 475 -9.12 -57.78 -22.49
C GLU A 475 -8.14 -56.68 -21.97
N ASP A 476 -7.11 -56.42 -22.77
CA ASP A 476 -6.43 -55.14 -23.05
C ASP A 476 -5.66 -54.33 -21.97
N SER A 477 -4.39 -54.73 -21.80
CA SER A 477 -3.17 -53.93 -22.06
C SER A 477 -3.34 -52.94 -23.24
N GLU A 478 -2.78 -51.73 -23.34
CA GLU A 478 -1.39 -51.23 -23.30
C GLU A 478 -1.48 -49.87 -24.07
N LEU A 479 -0.55 -48.91 -24.07
CA LEU A 479 0.73 -48.99 -24.78
C LEU A 479 1.50 -47.67 -24.57
N VAL A 480 2.80 -47.80 -24.34
CA VAL A 480 3.84 -46.77 -24.47
C VAL A 480 4.69 -47.12 -25.70
N ALA A 481 5.35 -46.10 -26.26
CA ALA A 481 6.51 -46.14 -27.18
C ALA A 481 6.22 -46.43 -28.67
N LEU A 482 6.40 -45.43 -29.54
CA LEU A 482 7.65 -44.97 -30.19
C LEU A 482 8.06 -45.82 -31.40
N LYS A 483 7.94 -45.23 -32.60
CA LYS A 483 9.05 -44.79 -33.48
C LYS A 483 8.79 -45.06 -34.97
N SER A 484 9.29 -44.13 -35.80
CA SER A 484 9.52 -44.23 -37.26
C SER A 484 8.24 -44.12 -38.09
N GLY A 485 8.14 -43.33 -39.16
CA GLY A 485 9.12 -42.66 -40.01
C GLY A 485 8.52 -42.70 -41.42
N GLU A 486 8.59 -41.58 -42.14
CA GLU A 486 8.33 -41.47 -43.60
C GLU A 486 6.87 -41.79 -44.04
N ALA A 487 6.28 -41.29 -45.12
CA ALA A 487 6.60 -40.32 -46.15
C ALA A 487 5.34 -40.22 -47.06
N TYR A 488 5.12 -39.04 -47.64
CA TYR A 488 4.35 -38.72 -48.87
C TYR A 488 2.94 -39.29 -49.10
N ALA A 489 1.96 -38.38 -49.15
CA ALA A 489 1.17 -38.07 -50.36
C ALA A 489 0.49 -36.70 -50.19
#